data_AF-A0A914ZBK2-F1
#
_entry.id   AF-A0A914ZBK2-F1
#
_cell.length_a   1.000
_cell.length_b   1.000
_cell.length_c   1.000
_cell.angle_alpha   90.00
_cell.angle_beta   90.00
_cell.angle_gamma   90.00
#
_symmetry.space_group_name_H-M   'P 1'
#
loop_
_entity.id
_entity.type
_entity.pdbx_description
1 polymer ?
#
loop_
_entity_poly.entity_id
_entity_poly.type
_entity_poly.pdbx_seq_one_letter_code
_entity_poly.pdbx_strand_id
1 'polypeptide(L)'
;MQPCDNRNVDKLVGDIYGTGYDSIGLSADTVAASLGKISKPSDRENIRPADLARSFLVTVANNIGSIAFNVAKQHQIDRIAFVGNFLRVNPVAARHLAHAMDFWSKGTKKGLFLVHEGYFGAVGCLDKFADVTQAQNPGSLDNADQANQSLSSPNDIVKIDKC
;
A
#
# COMPACT_ATOMS: atom_id res chain seq x y z
N MET A 1 13.76 -5.04 -23.68
CA MET A 1 13.74 -5.89 -22.46
C MET A 1 12.27 -6.18 -22.16
N GLN A 2 11.87 -7.46 -22.10
CA GLN A 2 10.47 -7.79 -21.78
C GLN A 2 10.12 -7.36 -20.34
N PRO A 3 8.89 -6.87 -20.07
CA PRO A 3 8.44 -6.57 -18.71
C PRO A 3 8.47 -7.79 -17.80
N CYS A 4 8.67 -7.58 -16.49
CA CYS A 4 8.51 -8.62 -15.48
C CYS A 4 7.03 -8.96 -15.27
N ASP A 5 6.72 -10.24 -15.08
CA ASP A 5 5.34 -10.74 -15.01
C ASP A 5 5.20 -11.85 -13.97
N ASN A 6 4.37 -11.62 -12.96
CA ASN A 6 4.15 -12.60 -11.90
C ASN A 6 3.35 -13.83 -12.37
N ARG A 7 2.61 -13.73 -13.48
CA ARG A 7 1.80 -14.85 -14.02
C ARG A 7 2.63 -16.05 -14.48
N ASN A 8 3.93 -15.84 -14.71
CA ASN A 8 4.88 -16.91 -15.02
C ASN A 8 5.26 -17.74 -13.78
N VAL A 9 4.99 -17.24 -12.57
CA VAL A 9 5.47 -17.79 -11.29
C VAL A 9 4.31 -18.15 -10.36
N ASP A 10 3.28 -17.30 -10.34
CA ASP A 10 2.06 -17.50 -9.56
C ASP A 10 1.08 -18.42 -10.29
N LYS A 11 0.36 -19.22 -9.51
CA LYS A 11 -0.80 -19.97 -10.00
C LYS A 11 -2.04 -19.11 -9.86
N LEU A 12 -2.75 -18.89 -10.95
CA LEU A 12 -3.96 -18.07 -11.04
C LEU A 12 -5.22 -18.94 -10.87
N VAL A 13 -6.36 -18.32 -10.62
CA VAL A 13 -7.67 -18.99 -10.57
C VAL A 13 -7.95 -19.70 -11.89
N GLY A 14 -7.64 -19.06 -13.02
CA GLY A 14 -7.79 -19.65 -14.35
C GLY A 14 -6.89 -20.87 -14.59
N ASP A 15 -5.74 -20.96 -13.91
CA ASP A 15 -4.88 -22.15 -14.00
C ASP A 15 -5.48 -23.37 -13.26
N ILE A 16 -6.44 -23.14 -12.35
CA ILE A 16 -7.12 -24.19 -11.59
C ILE A 16 -8.47 -24.54 -12.23
N TYR A 17 -9.24 -23.53 -12.63
CA TYR A 17 -10.63 -23.66 -13.07
C TYR A 17 -10.83 -23.46 -14.58
N GLY A 18 -9.79 -23.10 -15.34
CA GLY A 18 -9.86 -22.78 -16.78
C GLY A 18 -10.56 -21.44 -17.11
N THR A 19 -11.32 -20.90 -16.16
CA THR A 19 -12.10 -19.65 -16.25
C THR A 19 -12.03 -18.89 -14.92
N GLY A 20 -12.82 -17.83 -14.75
CA GLY A 20 -13.03 -17.21 -13.44
C GLY A 20 -13.83 -18.10 -12.49
N TYR A 21 -13.85 -17.75 -11.21
CA TYR A 21 -14.69 -18.39 -10.21
C TYR A 21 -15.80 -17.43 -9.74
N ASP A 22 -16.81 -17.28 -10.60
CA ASP A 22 -17.86 -16.27 -10.49
C ASP A 22 -18.73 -16.41 -9.23
N SER A 23 -18.88 -17.62 -8.69
CA SER A 23 -19.70 -17.88 -7.49
C SER A 23 -19.26 -17.09 -6.27
N ILE A 24 -17.97 -16.75 -6.21
CA ILE A 24 -17.36 -15.92 -5.15
C ILE A 24 -16.70 -14.66 -5.70
N GLY A 25 -16.92 -14.34 -6.99
CA GLY A 25 -16.46 -13.12 -7.64
C GLY A 25 -14.95 -13.04 -7.87
N LEU A 26 -14.25 -14.18 -8.05
CA LEU A 26 -12.82 -14.17 -8.38
C LEU A 26 -12.62 -14.26 -9.89
N SER A 27 -11.85 -13.35 -10.47
CA SER A 27 -11.51 -13.35 -11.88
C SER A 27 -10.43 -14.41 -12.20
N ALA A 28 -10.34 -14.82 -13.48
CA ALA A 28 -9.37 -15.84 -13.91
C ALA A 28 -7.90 -15.42 -13.68
N ASP A 29 -7.62 -14.12 -13.68
CA ASP A 29 -6.31 -13.52 -13.44
C ASP A 29 -5.99 -13.29 -11.96
N THR A 30 -6.93 -13.57 -11.06
CA THR A 30 -6.69 -13.51 -9.62
C THR A 30 -5.65 -14.57 -9.22
N VAL A 31 -4.66 -14.18 -8.40
CA VAL A 31 -3.67 -15.12 -7.86
C VAL A 31 -4.38 -16.09 -6.90
N ALA A 32 -4.38 -17.37 -7.24
CA ALA A 32 -4.91 -18.43 -6.40
C ALA A 32 -3.85 -18.96 -5.42
N ALA A 33 -2.60 -19.11 -5.88
CA ALA A 33 -1.47 -19.47 -5.04
C ALA A 33 -0.20 -18.73 -5.50
N SER A 34 0.35 -17.93 -4.59
CA SER A 34 1.63 -17.26 -4.78
C SER A 34 2.76 -18.28 -4.95
N LEU A 35 3.64 -18.04 -5.92
CA LEU A 35 4.73 -18.96 -6.29
C LEU A 35 4.23 -20.38 -6.66
N GLY A 36 2.95 -20.54 -6.98
CA GLY A 36 2.32 -21.85 -7.16
C GLY A 36 2.77 -22.62 -8.41
N LYS A 37 3.51 -22.00 -9.34
CA LYS A 37 4.04 -22.67 -10.54
C LYS A 37 5.45 -23.22 -10.34
N ILE A 38 6.12 -22.99 -9.21
CA ILE A 38 7.55 -23.32 -9.02
C ILE A 38 7.79 -24.56 -8.17
N SER A 39 6.76 -25.39 -8.00
CA SER A 39 6.77 -26.52 -7.07
C SER A 39 7.78 -27.59 -7.43
N LYS A 40 7.99 -27.89 -8.72
CA LYS A 40 8.95 -28.90 -9.18
C LYS A 40 10.25 -28.25 -9.69
N PRO A 41 11.40 -28.94 -9.63
CA PRO A 41 12.65 -28.43 -10.18
C PRO A 41 12.56 -28.07 -11.68
N SER A 42 11.87 -28.90 -12.47
CA SER A 42 11.65 -28.66 -13.91
C SER A 42 10.92 -27.35 -14.20
N ASP A 43 10.02 -26.94 -13.30
CA ASP A 43 9.23 -25.72 -13.49
C ASP A 43 10.07 -24.46 -13.30
N ARG A 44 11.23 -24.58 -12.62
CA ARG A 44 12.13 -23.48 -12.30
C ARG A 44 13.11 -23.15 -13.43
N GLU A 45 13.32 -24.08 -14.37
CA GLU A 45 14.33 -23.96 -15.42
C GLU A 45 14.10 -22.75 -16.33
N ASN A 46 12.85 -22.36 -16.54
CA ASN A 46 12.47 -21.26 -17.42
C ASN A 46 12.08 -19.97 -16.69
N ILE A 47 12.30 -19.90 -15.37
CA ILE A 47 11.88 -18.74 -14.57
C ILE A 47 12.95 -17.67 -14.56
N ARG A 48 12.55 -16.46 -14.97
CA ARG A 48 13.43 -15.29 -14.90
C ARG A 48 13.44 -14.73 -13.48
N PRO A 49 14.60 -14.31 -12.95
CA PRO A 49 14.67 -13.66 -11.63
C PRO A 49 13.75 -12.44 -11.50
N ALA A 50 13.53 -11.70 -12.59
CA ALA A 50 12.63 -10.54 -12.61
C ALA A 50 11.15 -10.92 -12.38
N ASP A 51 10.71 -12.06 -12.90
CA ASP A 51 9.34 -12.56 -12.72
C ASP A 51 9.12 -13.06 -11.29
N LEU A 52 10.15 -13.70 -10.73
CA LEU A 52 10.16 -14.11 -9.33
C LEU A 52 10.10 -12.91 -8.37
N ALA A 53 10.91 -11.88 -8.62
CA ALA A 53 10.88 -10.64 -7.84
C ALA A 53 9.52 -9.94 -7.94
N ARG A 54 8.91 -9.93 -9.14
CA ARG A 54 7.58 -9.36 -9.35
C ARG A 54 6.50 -10.14 -8.60
N SER A 55 6.52 -11.47 -8.68
CA SER A 55 5.60 -12.32 -7.93
C SER A 55 5.73 -12.08 -6.42
N PHE A 56 6.95 -12.06 -5.89
CA PHE A 56 7.16 -11.82 -4.46
C PHE A 56 6.62 -10.45 -4.01
N LEU A 57 6.86 -9.39 -4.79
CA LEU A 57 6.32 -8.06 -4.53
C LEU A 57 4.79 -8.07 -4.50
N VAL A 58 4.16 -8.73 -5.48
CA VAL A 58 2.70 -8.88 -5.57
C VAL A 58 2.17 -9.67 -4.36
N THR A 59 2.83 -10.76 -3.97
CA THR A 59 2.47 -11.57 -2.80
C THR A 59 2.48 -10.74 -1.53
N VAL A 60 3.56 -10.00 -1.26
CA VAL A 60 3.69 -9.18 -0.05
C VAL A 60 2.63 -8.07 -0.05
N ALA A 61 2.47 -7.33 -1.15
CA ALA A 61 1.50 -6.25 -1.24
C ALA A 61 0.05 -6.76 -1.10
N ASN A 62 -0.30 -7.86 -1.76
CA ASN A 62 -1.63 -8.44 -1.65
C ASN A 62 -1.90 -8.99 -0.24
N ASN A 63 -0.90 -9.59 0.42
CA ASN A 63 -1.05 -10.06 1.79
C ASN A 63 -1.31 -8.90 2.77
N ILE A 64 -0.53 -7.82 2.67
CA ILE A 64 -0.75 -6.59 3.44
C ILE A 64 -2.15 -6.04 3.16
N GLY A 65 -2.57 -5.98 1.89
CA GLY A 65 -3.90 -5.53 1.48
C GLY A 65 -5.02 -6.35 2.11
N SER A 66 -4.93 -7.68 2.09
CA SER A 66 -5.93 -8.57 2.69
C SER A 66 -6.06 -8.36 4.21
N ILE A 67 -4.94 -8.23 4.92
CA ILE A 67 -4.95 -7.95 6.36
C ILE A 67 -5.58 -6.58 6.64
N ALA A 68 -5.13 -5.54 5.93
CA ALA A 68 -5.63 -4.18 6.09
C ALA A 68 -7.14 -4.09 5.81
N PHE A 69 -7.62 -4.77 4.77
CA PHE A 69 -9.04 -4.84 4.46
C PHE A 69 -9.84 -5.49 5.59
N ASN A 70 -9.38 -6.63 6.11
CA ASN A 70 -10.08 -7.36 7.17
C ASN A 70 -10.17 -6.51 8.45
N VAL A 71 -9.08 -5.84 8.85
CA VAL A 71 -9.08 -4.93 10.00
C VAL A 71 -10.02 -3.74 9.76
N ALA A 72 -9.94 -3.12 8.58
CA ALA A 72 -10.81 -2.00 8.23
C ALA A 72 -12.30 -2.39 8.19
N LYS A 73 -12.61 -3.61 7.75
CA LYS A 73 -13.97 -4.18 7.78
C LYS A 73 -14.44 -4.41 9.21
N GLN A 74 -13.60 -4.98 10.07
CA GLN A 74 -13.94 -5.25 11.46
C GLN A 74 -14.25 -3.97 12.23
N HIS A 75 -13.50 -2.89 11.99
CA HIS A 75 -13.63 -1.62 12.70
C HIS A 75 -14.44 -0.55 11.96
N GLN A 76 -15.12 -0.90 10.85
CA GLN A 76 -15.92 0.05 10.06
C GLN A 76 -15.13 1.30 9.60
N ILE A 77 -13.89 1.09 9.16
CA ILE A 77 -13.00 2.14 8.65
C ILE A 77 -13.04 2.13 7.13
N ASP A 78 -13.32 3.27 6.50
CA ASP A 78 -13.44 3.38 5.04
C ASP A 78 -12.18 3.90 4.35
N ARG A 79 -11.32 4.59 5.11
CA ARG A 79 -10.09 5.20 4.62
C ARG A 79 -8.90 4.59 5.33
N ILE A 80 -8.04 3.95 4.55
CA ILE A 80 -6.86 3.24 5.05
C ILE A 80 -5.63 3.98 4.53
N ALA A 81 -4.88 4.63 5.42
CA ALA A 81 -3.61 5.25 5.05
C ALA A 81 -2.49 4.21 5.09
N PHE A 82 -1.84 3.99 3.93
CA PHE A 82 -0.66 3.16 3.83
C PHE A 82 0.58 4.05 3.90
N VAL A 83 1.45 3.76 4.86
CA VAL A 83 2.68 4.52 5.13
C VAL A 83 3.87 3.58 5.30
N GLY A 84 5.08 4.13 5.34
CA GLY A 84 6.32 3.40 5.53
C GLY A 84 7.14 3.22 4.25
N ASN A 85 8.41 2.88 4.43
CA ASN A 85 9.42 2.92 3.37
C ASN A 85 9.26 1.85 2.29
N PHE A 86 8.43 0.82 2.51
CA PHE A 86 8.10 -0.19 1.51
C PHE A 86 7.47 0.41 0.23
N LEU A 87 6.78 1.54 0.38
CA LEU A 87 6.09 2.25 -0.70
C LEU A 87 6.99 3.27 -1.40
N ARG A 88 8.18 3.56 -0.85
CA ARG A 88 9.11 4.54 -1.39
C ARG A 88 9.57 4.10 -2.80
N VAL A 89 9.32 4.96 -3.79
CA VAL A 89 9.59 4.69 -5.22
C VAL A 89 9.01 3.34 -5.65
N ASN A 90 7.87 2.92 -5.08
CA ASN A 90 7.25 1.62 -5.35
C ASN A 90 5.78 1.77 -5.72
N PRO A 91 5.47 2.39 -6.88
CA PRO A 91 4.10 2.59 -7.33
C PRO A 91 3.41 1.25 -7.69
N VAL A 92 4.18 0.18 -7.91
CA VAL A 92 3.62 -1.16 -8.15
C VAL A 92 2.93 -1.67 -6.90
N ALA A 93 3.62 -1.67 -5.74
CA ALA A 93 3.00 -2.07 -4.47
C ALA A 93 1.82 -1.19 -4.09
N ALA A 94 1.94 0.13 -4.26
CA ALA A 94 0.86 1.06 -3.97
C ALA A 94 -0.40 0.76 -4.79
N ARG A 95 -0.26 0.50 -6.10
CA ARG A 95 -1.39 0.09 -6.96
C ARG A 95 -2.01 -1.24 -6.51
N HIS A 96 -1.21 -2.23 -6.12
CA HIS A 96 -1.73 -3.50 -5.60
C HIS A 96 -2.53 -3.32 -4.32
N LEU A 97 -2.05 -2.47 -3.39
CA LEU A 97 -2.77 -2.14 -2.15
C LEU A 97 -4.08 -1.39 -2.44
N ALA A 98 -4.04 -0.39 -3.34
CA ALA A 98 -5.23 0.35 -3.76
C ALA A 98 -6.28 -0.57 -4.39
N HIS A 99 -5.83 -1.46 -5.29
CA HIS A 99 -6.68 -2.44 -5.94
C HIS A 99 -7.26 -3.43 -4.93
N ALA A 100 -6.47 -3.92 -3.97
CA ALA A 100 -6.97 -4.81 -2.92
C ALA A 100 -8.09 -4.17 -2.09
N MET A 101 -7.97 -2.88 -1.75
CA MET A 101 -9.04 -2.16 -1.05
C MET A 101 -10.31 -2.11 -1.90
N ASP A 102 -10.20 -1.74 -3.16
CA ASP A 102 -11.34 -1.60 -4.06
C ASP A 102 -12.02 -2.96 -4.35
N PHE A 103 -11.21 -3.98 -4.66
CA PHE A 103 -11.63 -5.34 -5.00
C PHE A 103 -12.42 -6.01 -3.87
N TRP A 104 -11.83 -6.12 -2.67
CA TRP A 104 -12.47 -6.83 -1.56
C TRP A 104 -13.63 -6.06 -0.94
N SER A 105 -13.65 -4.73 -1.07
CA SER A 105 -14.69 -3.88 -0.51
C SER A 105 -15.82 -3.52 -1.49
N LYS A 106 -15.73 -3.97 -2.75
CA LYS A 106 -16.62 -3.51 -3.85
C LYS A 106 -16.63 -1.97 -3.95
N GLY A 107 -15.47 -1.37 -3.76
CA GLY A 107 -15.23 0.07 -3.87
C GLY A 107 -15.63 0.92 -2.66
N THR A 108 -16.12 0.32 -1.57
CA THR A 108 -16.51 1.06 -0.35
C THR A 108 -15.32 1.54 0.48
N LYS A 109 -14.15 0.89 0.36
CA LYS A 109 -12.93 1.23 1.09
C LYS A 109 -11.86 1.76 0.15
N LYS A 110 -11.12 2.77 0.59
CA LYS A 110 -10.09 3.46 -0.20
C LYS A 110 -8.74 3.47 0.51
N GLY A 111 -7.70 3.06 -0.23
CA GLY A 111 -6.31 3.23 0.18
C GLY A 111 -5.84 4.66 -0.10
N LEU A 112 -5.21 5.28 0.89
CA LEU A 112 -4.59 6.60 0.81
C LEU A 112 -3.07 6.44 0.89
N PHE A 113 -2.35 7.24 0.11
CA PHE A 113 -0.89 7.25 0.03
C PHE A 113 -0.39 8.67 0.25
N LEU A 114 0.75 8.82 0.93
CA LEU A 114 1.24 10.11 1.40
C LEU A 114 2.64 10.37 0.85
N VAL A 115 2.91 11.60 0.39
CA VAL A 115 4.22 11.96 -0.20
C VAL A 115 5.38 11.76 0.79
N HIS A 116 5.11 11.91 2.09
CA HIS A 116 6.10 11.75 3.16
C HIS A 116 5.86 10.48 4.00
N GLU A 117 5.38 9.42 3.34
CA GLU A 117 5.05 8.11 3.92
C GLU A 117 6.09 7.52 4.89
N GLY A 118 7.37 7.80 4.69
CA GLY A 118 8.45 7.22 5.50
C GLY A 118 8.92 8.03 6.71
N TYR A 119 8.39 9.25 6.92
CA TYR A 119 9.02 10.22 7.84
C TYR A 119 8.21 10.55 9.10
N PHE A 120 6.99 10.03 9.25
CA PHE A 120 6.11 10.36 10.37
C PHE A 120 6.74 10.11 11.74
N GLY A 121 7.49 9.02 11.90
CA GLY A 121 8.18 8.72 13.16
C GLY A 121 9.23 9.78 13.52
N ALA A 122 10.04 10.21 12.55
CA ALA A 122 11.07 11.23 12.76
C ALA A 122 10.44 12.61 13.05
N VAL A 123 9.39 12.98 12.33
CA VAL A 123 8.65 14.23 12.55
C VAL A 123 8.00 14.24 13.93
N GLY A 124 7.40 13.12 14.37
CA GLY A 124 6.82 13.01 15.72
C GLY A 124 7.85 13.15 16.85
N CYS A 125 9.07 12.62 16.66
CA CYS A 125 10.17 12.84 17.62
C CYS A 125 10.58 14.31 17.69
N LEU A 126 10.67 14.99 16.54
CA LEU A 126 11.04 16.41 16.47
C LEU A 126 9.99 17.30 17.15
N ASP A 127 8.71 17.04 16.89
CA ASP A 127 7.58 17.75 17.50
C ASP A 127 7.65 17.69 19.04
N LYS A 128 7.88 16.49 19.60
CA LYS A 128 8.05 16.30 21.05
C LYS A 128 9.27 17.02 21.62
N PHE A 129 10.36 17.11 20.87
CA PHE A 129 11.54 17.85 21.29
C PHE A 129 11.30 19.36 21.34
N ALA A 130 10.56 19.90 20.36
CA ALA A 130 10.17 21.31 20.32
C ALA A 130 9.30 21.68 21.53
N ASP A 131 8.30 20.86 21.86
CA ASP A 131 7.43 21.03 23.04
C ASP A 131 8.25 21.15 24.33
N VAL A 132 9.21 20.23 24.54
CA VAL A 132 10.06 20.22 25.75
C VAL A 132 10.96 21.46 25.81
N THR A 133 11.50 21.88 24.67
CA THR A 133 12.37 23.07 24.59
C THR A 133 11.59 24.35 24.89
N GLN A 134 10.34 24.44 24.43
CA GLN A 134 9.44 25.58 24.73
C GLN A 134 9.01 25.60 26.21
N ALA A 135 8.70 24.44 26.80
CA ALA A 135 8.39 24.33 28.22
C ALA A 135 9.56 24.74 29.14
N GLN A 136 10.80 24.60 28.66
CA GLN A 136 12.01 25.01 29.39
C GLN A 136 12.37 26.49 29.22
N ASN A 137 11.77 27.22 28.26
CA ASN A 137 12.01 28.64 28.01
C ASN A 137 10.69 29.41 27.70
N PRO A 138 9.84 29.66 28.72
CA PRO A 138 8.51 30.26 28.55
C PRO A 138 8.51 31.73 28.07
N GLY A 139 9.66 32.41 28.02
CA GLY A 139 9.76 33.84 27.69
C GLY A 139 9.86 34.21 26.20
N SER A 140 9.66 33.29 25.26
CA SER A 140 9.88 33.52 23.81
C SER A 140 8.61 33.57 22.95
N LEU A 141 7.42 33.42 23.55
CA LEU A 141 6.16 33.15 22.84
C LEU A 141 5.43 34.37 22.27
N ASP A 142 5.79 35.60 22.63
CA ASP A 142 5.09 36.80 22.10
C ASP A 142 5.25 36.98 20.57
N ASN A 143 6.18 36.26 19.93
CA ASN A 143 6.50 36.39 18.50
C ASN A 143 6.10 35.19 17.62
N ALA A 144 5.76 34.02 18.18
CA ALA A 144 5.53 32.79 17.41
C ALA A 144 4.05 32.54 17.05
N ASP A 145 3.12 32.97 17.91
CA ASP A 145 1.67 32.80 17.67
C ASP A 145 1.14 33.64 16.50
N GLN A 146 1.84 34.73 16.13
CA GLN A 146 1.49 35.53 14.95
C GLN A 146 1.85 34.84 13.62
N ALA A 147 2.82 33.93 13.60
CA ALA A 147 3.22 33.22 12.38
C ALA A 147 2.28 32.05 12.04
N ASN A 148 1.75 31.35 13.06
CA ASN A 148 0.93 30.15 12.89
C ASN A 148 -0.54 30.43 12.50
N GLN A 149 -1.04 31.66 12.67
CA GLN A 149 -2.38 32.06 12.19
C GLN A 149 -2.46 32.24 10.67
N SER A 150 -1.33 32.23 9.95
CA SER A 150 -1.29 32.43 8.49
C SER A 150 -1.40 31.15 7.64
N LEU A 151 -1.40 29.96 8.27
CA LEU A 151 -1.34 28.67 7.57
C LEU A 151 -2.66 27.85 7.64
N SER A 152 -3.74 28.42 8.15
CA SER A 152 -5.05 27.76 8.25
C SER A 152 -5.93 27.94 7.00
N SER A 153 -5.38 27.74 5.80
CA SER A 153 -6.21 27.60 4.59
C SER A 153 -6.58 26.12 4.37
N PRO A 154 -7.87 25.73 4.34
CA PRO A 154 -8.30 24.32 4.34
C PRO A 154 -8.02 23.50 3.06
N ASN A 155 -7.16 23.93 2.14
CA ASN A 155 -7.16 23.45 0.75
C ASN A 155 -6.04 22.49 0.32
N ASP A 156 -5.13 22.06 1.20
CA ASP A 156 -4.02 21.17 0.80
C ASP A 156 -4.32 19.67 0.95
N ILE A 157 -5.55 19.24 0.66
CA ILE A 157 -5.81 17.85 0.29
C ILE A 157 -5.64 17.76 -1.23
N VAL A 158 -4.42 17.46 -1.65
CA VAL A 158 -4.13 17.12 -3.05
C VAL A 158 -4.96 15.88 -3.40
N LYS A 159 -5.99 16.06 -4.23
CA LYS A 159 -6.62 14.96 -4.96
C LYS A 159 -5.54 14.32 -5.82
N ILE A 160 -5.14 13.10 -5.46
CA ILE A 160 -4.28 12.29 -6.30
C ILE A 160 -5.17 11.82 -7.45
N ASP A 161 -4.98 12.42 -8.62
CA ASP A 161 -5.64 11.97 -9.85
C ASP A 161 -5.27 10.51 -10.13
N LYS A 162 -6.30 9.76 -10.55
CA LYS A 162 -6.20 8.35 -10.94
C LYS A 162 -5.08 8.17 -11.96
N CYS A 163 -4.08 7.38 -11.60
CA CYS A 163 -3.19 6.68 -12.54
C CYS A 163 -3.50 5.19 -12.49
#